data_AF-A0A6G1DUF9-F1
#
_entry.id   AF-A0A6G1DUF9-F1
#
_cell.length_a   1.000
_cell.length_b   1.000
_cell.length_c   1.000
_cell.angle_alpha   90.00
_cell.angle_beta   90.00
_cell.angle_gamma   90.00
#
_symmetry.space_group_name_H-M   'P 1'
#
loop_
_entity.id
_entity.type
_entity.pdbx_description
1 polymer ?
#
loop_
_entity_poly.entity_id
_entity_poly.type
_entity_poly.pdbx_seq_one_letter_code
_entity_poly.pdbx_strand_id
1 'polypeptide(L)'
;MAGAGGGGGGGGGGGGLRDMDVLEGVRSIVLKPSESLDEARFTRIAGADFNDAGLALSGLLASLASTGFQASNLGDAVDIVNQMLDWKLSHEKPREDCDEAELDPTYRESVKCKIFLGFTSNLVSSGIRDVICFLVQHHMVDVIVTTAGGIEEDLIKCLAPTYRGDFSLPGMLLRSKGLNRIGNLLVPNDNYCKFENWIMPLFDQMLQEQSTDAITFFFWLKRR
;
A
#
# COMPACT_ATOMS: atom_id res chain seq x y z
N MET A 1 90.60 -34.13 20.45
CA MET A 1 89.97 -32.88 20.94
C MET A 1 89.18 -32.29 19.78
N ALA A 2 87.97 -31.79 20.09
CA ALA A 2 86.90 -31.29 19.23
C ALA A 2 87.34 -30.40 18.03
N GLY A 3 86.57 -30.20 16.97
CA GLY A 3 85.16 -30.51 16.68
C GLY A 3 84.77 -29.90 15.33
N ALA A 4 83.62 -30.35 14.81
CA ALA A 4 83.06 -30.11 13.48
C ALA A 4 82.74 -28.65 13.12
N GLY A 5 82.76 -28.35 11.82
CA GLY A 5 81.93 -27.31 11.24
C GLY A 5 80.50 -27.79 10.98
N GLY A 6 79.57 -26.86 10.77
CA GLY A 6 78.24 -27.18 10.27
C GLY A 6 77.13 -26.23 10.72
N GLY A 7 76.72 -25.36 9.79
CA GLY A 7 75.33 -25.17 9.32
C GLY A 7 74.15 -25.05 10.30
N GLY A 8 73.33 -24.03 10.03
CA GLY A 8 71.94 -23.92 10.46
C GLY A 8 71.56 -22.44 10.46
N GLY A 9 70.68 -21.90 9.62
CA GLY A 9 69.53 -22.50 8.98
C GLY A 9 68.31 -21.69 9.43
N GLY A 10 67.54 -21.15 8.48
CA GLY A 10 66.23 -20.59 8.76
C GLY A 10 65.94 -19.28 8.02
N GLY A 11 65.19 -19.37 6.93
CA GLY A 11 64.56 -18.20 6.35
C GLY A 11 63.94 -18.45 4.98
N GLY A 12 62.61 -18.63 4.95
CA GLY A 12 61.80 -18.28 3.78
C GLY A 12 61.38 -19.44 2.87
N GLY A 13 60.30 -20.16 3.25
CA GLY A 13 59.66 -21.14 2.36
C GLY A 13 58.17 -21.42 2.63
N GLY A 14 57.48 -20.62 3.46
CA GLY A 14 56.17 -20.98 4.00
C GLY A 14 54.98 -20.04 3.69
N GLY A 15 55.16 -19.05 2.81
CA GLY A 15 54.12 -18.06 2.46
C GLY A 15 53.24 -18.45 1.27
N GLY A 16 53.83 -18.95 0.18
CA GLY A 16 53.09 -19.20 -1.07
C GLY A 16 52.06 -20.35 -1.02
N LEU A 17 52.28 -21.37 -0.19
CA LEU A 17 51.32 -22.48 -0.03
C LEU A 17 50.07 -22.07 0.75
N ARG A 18 50.23 -21.23 1.78
CA ARG A 18 49.11 -20.68 2.56
C ARG A 18 48.26 -19.71 1.75
N ASP A 19 48.89 -18.88 0.91
CA ASP A 19 48.17 -17.97 0.02
C ASP A 19 47.39 -18.71 -1.08
N MET A 20 47.92 -19.84 -1.58
CA MET A 20 47.22 -20.68 -2.58
C MET A 20 46.03 -21.43 -1.97
N ASP A 21 46.16 -21.99 -0.76
CA ASP A 21 45.05 -22.64 -0.04
C ASP A 21 43.94 -21.64 0.32
N VAL A 22 44.32 -20.41 0.68
CA VAL A 22 43.36 -19.31 0.92
C VAL A 22 42.67 -18.89 -0.37
N LEU A 23 43.40 -18.79 -1.49
CA LEU A 23 42.81 -18.49 -2.80
C LEU A 23 41.84 -19.58 -3.25
N GLU A 24 42.20 -20.86 -3.09
CA GLU A 24 41.36 -21.99 -3.44
C GLU A 24 40.10 -22.02 -2.55
N GLY A 25 40.26 -21.70 -1.26
CA GLY A 25 39.15 -21.53 -0.32
C GLY A 25 38.19 -20.40 -0.72
N VAL A 26 38.71 -19.20 -1.01
CA VAL A 26 37.91 -18.06 -1.51
C VAL A 26 37.21 -18.42 -2.82
N ARG A 27 37.91 -19.09 -3.73
CA ARG A 27 37.37 -19.54 -5.01
C ARG A 27 36.21 -20.52 -4.82
N SER A 28 36.33 -21.46 -3.89
CA SER A 28 35.26 -22.42 -3.57
C SER A 28 34.00 -21.75 -2.98
N ILE A 29 34.18 -20.64 -2.27
CA ILE A 29 33.07 -19.85 -1.70
C ILE A 29 32.38 -19.03 -2.79
N VAL A 30 33.15 -18.34 -3.64
CA VAL A 30 32.63 -17.45 -4.68
C VAL A 30 32.03 -18.23 -5.86
N LEU A 31 32.65 -19.37 -6.23
CA LEU A 31 32.24 -20.20 -7.37
C LEU A 31 31.48 -21.46 -6.94
N LYS A 32 30.79 -21.40 -5.80
CA LYS A 32 29.93 -22.50 -5.35
C LYS A 32 28.86 -22.79 -6.43
N PRO A 33 28.74 -24.03 -6.92
CA PRO A 33 27.69 -24.39 -7.86
C PRO A 33 26.31 -24.17 -7.25
N SER A 34 25.40 -23.58 -8.03
CA SER A 34 24.01 -23.39 -7.63
C SER A 34 23.16 -24.60 -7.99
N GLU A 35 22.07 -24.80 -7.24
CA GLU A 35 20.99 -25.69 -7.66
C GLU A 35 20.21 -25.05 -8.82
N SER A 36 19.52 -25.89 -9.59
CA SER A 36 18.59 -25.44 -10.64
C SER A 36 17.33 -24.84 -10.03
N LEU A 37 16.88 -23.70 -10.53
CA LEU A 37 15.59 -23.13 -10.15
C LEU A 37 14.48 -23.66 -11.06
N ASP A 38 13.33 -23.97 -10.46
CA ASP A 38 12.10 -24.34 -11.17
C ASP A 38 11.39 -23.08 -11.68
N GLU A 39 11.39 -22.87 -13.00
CA GLU A 39 10.75 -21.70 -13.62
C GLU A 39 9.22 -21.70 -13.46
N ALA A 40 8.59 -22.83 -13.12
CA ALA A 40 7.16 -22.86 -12.80
C ALA A 40 6.85 -22.26 -11.42
N ARG A 41 7.85 -22.20 -10.52
CA ARG A 41 7.72 -21.65 -9.17
C ARG A 41 8.36 -20.27 -9.02
N PHE A 42 9.43 -20.01 -9.78
CA PHE A 42 10.20 -18.80 -9.68
C PHE A 42 10.06 -17.96 -10.95
N THR A 43 9.30 -16.87 -10.84
CA THR A 43 9.17 -15.90 -11.92
C THR A 43 10.51 -15.26 -12.24
N ARG A 44 10.92 -15.34 -13.51
CA ARG A 44 12.13 -14.67 -13.98
C ARG A 44 11.96 -13.15 -13.95
N ILE A 45 12.96 -12.45 -13.43
CA ILE A 45 12.97 -10.99 -13.43
C ILE A 45 13.16 -10.45 -14.85
N ALA A 46 12.21 -9.62 -15.28
CA ALA A 46 12.19 -8.93 -16.57
C ALA A 46 11.34 -7.66 -16.45
N GLY A 47 11.87 -6.54 -16.95
CA GLY A 47 11.12 -5.30 -17.09
C GLY A 47 10.47 -5.17 -18.48
N ALA A 48 9.66 -4.12 -18.67
CA ALA A 48 9.10 -3.81 -19.99
C ALA A 48 10.19 -3.49 -21.03
N ASP A 49 10.03 -4.03 -22.25
CA ASP A 49 10.87 -3.69 -23.40
C ASP A 49 10.29 -2.48 -24.13
N PHE A 50 10.95 -1.33 -24.02
CA PHE A 50 10.53 -0.10 -24.70
C PHE A 50 10.78 -0.10 -26.21
N ASN A 51 11.48 -1.11 -26.76
CA ASN A 51 11.57 -1.30 -28.21
C ASN A 51 10.35 -2.05 -28.77
N ASP A 52 9.50 -2.63 -27.92
CA ASP A 52 8.24 -3.19 -28.34
C ASP A 52 7.29 -2.06 -28.78
N ALA A 53 7.04 -1.98 -30.09
CA ALA A 53 6.14 -1.01 -30.69
C ALA A 53 4.68 -1.15 -30.21
N GLY A 54 4.33 -2.29 -29.60
CA GLY A 54 3.03 -2.57 -28.99
C GLY A 54 2.94 -2.21 -27.50
N LEU A 55 4.01 -1.71 -26.87
CA LEU A 55 4.01 -1.43 -25.44
C LEU A 55 3.04 -0.30 -25.06
N ALA A 56 1.88 -0.68 -24.53
CA ALA A 56 0.91 0.23 -23.92
C ALA A 56 1.18 0.42 -22.42
N LEU A 57 0.56 1.44 -21.81
CA LEU A 57 0.63 1.67 -20.36
C LEU A 57 0.18 0.44 -19.55
N SER A 58 -0.84 -0.29 -20.02
CA SER A 58 -1.28 -1.53 -19.38
C SER A 58 -0.18 -2.60 -19.39
N GLY A 59 0.56 -2.74 -20.50
CA GLY A 59 1.71 -3.64 -20.60
C GLY A 59 2.85 -3.22 -19.68
N LEU A 60 3.11 -1.91 -19.58
CA LEU A 60 4.09 -1.38 -18.62
C LEU A 60 3.70 -1.71 -17.17
N LEU A 61 2.44 -1.50 -16.79
CA LEU A 61 1.95 -1.80 -15.44
C LEU A 61 1.97 -3.31 -15.15
N ALA A 62 1.61 -4.14 -16.12
CA ALA A 62 1.68 -5.59 -16.00
C ALA A 62 3.13 -6.08 -15.77
N SER A 63 4.12 -5.44 -16.42
CA SER A 63 5.54 -5.80 -16.25
C SER A 63 6.07 -5.55 -14.83
N LEU A 64 5.36 -4.77 -14.01
CA LEU A 64 5.79 -4.49 -12.63
C LEU A 64 5.85 -5.76 -11.79
N ALA A 65 4.97 -6.73 -12.04
CA ALA A 65 4.98 -8.03 -11.35
C ALA A 65 6.34 -8.74 -11.47
N SER A 66 6.98 -8.68 -12.64
CA SER A 66 8.30 -9.28 -12.91
C SER A 66 9.48 -8.31 -12.77
N THR A 67 9.26 -7.06 -12.36
CA THR A 67 10.33 -6.03 -12.31
C THR A 67 11.18 -6.13 -11.04
N GLY A 68 10.60 -6.54 -9.90
CA GLY A 68 11.29 -6.66 -8.62
C GLY A 68 11.06 -5.50 -7.66
N PHE A 69 11.43 -5.70 -6.39
CA PHE A 69 11.27 -4.73 -5.29
C PHE A 69 9.80 -4.27 -5.12
N GLN A 70 9.56 -2.97 -4.95
CA GLN A 70 8.21 -2.42 -4.77
C GLN A 70 7.35 -2.53 -6.03
N ALA A 71 7.95 -2.69 -7.22
CA ALA A 71 7.18 -2.91 -8.45
C ALA A 71 6.43 -4.24 -8.39
N SER A 72 7.10 -5.31 -7.95
CA SER A 72 6.47 -6.62 -7.77
C SER A 72 5.36 -6.56 -6.73
N ASN A 73 5.58 -5.87 -5.60
CA ASN A 73 4.52 -5.67 -4.59
C ASN A 73 3.28 -4.98 -5.17
N LEU A 74 3.44 -4.05 -6.11
CA LEU A 74 2.29 -3.41 -6.78
C LEU A 74 1.59 -4.37 -7.75
N GLY A 75 2.35 -5.18 -8.49
CA GLY A 75 1.78 -6.25 -9.33
C GLY A 75 0.97 -7.24 -8.50
N ASP A 76 1.55 -7.76 -7.42
CA ASP A 76 0.88 -8.66 -6.49
C ASP A 76 -0.38 -8.03 -5.88
N ALA A 77 -0.34 -6.73 -5.55
CA ALA A 77 -1.50 -6.02 -5.02
C ALA A 77 -2.64 -5.93 -6.05
N VAL A 78 -2.33 -5.71 -7.33
CA VAL A 78 -3.33 -5.71 -8.41
C VAL A 78 -3.97 -7.10 -8.52
N ASP A 79 -3.18 -8.16 -8.50
CA ASP A 79 -3.68 -9.53 -8.59
C ASP A 79 -4.57 -9.89 -7.39
N ILE A 80 -4.16 -9.50 -6.17
CA ILE A 80 -4.96 -9.70 -4.96
C ILE A 80 -6.30 -8.97 -5.03
N VAL A 81 -6.31 -7.70 -5.50
CA VAL A 81 -7.56 -6.94 -5.63
C VAL A 81 -8.48 -7.58 -6.67
N ASN A 82 -7.96 -8.03 -7.80
CA ASN A 82 -8.76 -8.74 -8.81
C ASN A 82 -9.32 -10.06 -8.23
N GLN A 83 -8.52 -10.80 -7.46
CA GLN A 83 -9.00 -11.99 -6.76
C GLN A 83 -10.13 -11.66 -5.77
N MET A 84 -10.04 -10.56 -5.01
CA MET A 84 -11.13 -10.13 -4.11
C MET A 84 -12.42 -9.83 -4.87
N LEU A 85 -12.33 -9.17 -6.04
CA LEU A 85 -13.48 -8.81 -6.87
C LEU A 85 -14.14 -10.04 -7.50
N ASP A 86 -13.34 -11.03 -7.89
CA ASP A 86 -13.81 -12.25 -8.54
C ASP A 86 -14.22 -13.34 -7.54
N TRP A 87 -13.76 -13.28 -6.29
CA TRP A 87 -13.97 -14.33 -5.30
C TRP A 87 -15.46 -14.55 -4.99
N LYS A 88 -15.80 -15.84 -4.88
CA LYS A 88 -17.10 -16.33 -4.41
C LYS A 88 -16.88 -17.49 -3.45
N LEU A 89 -17.84 -17.70 -2.55
CA LEU A 89 -17.79 -18.82 -1.61
C LEU A 89 -17.75 -20.18 -2.32
N SER A 90 -18.35 -20.29 -3.51
CA SER A 90 -18.30 -21.49 -4.35
C SER A 90 -16.89 -21.89 -4.82
N HIS A 91 -15.92 -20.96 -4.83
CA HIS A 91 -14.52 -21.28 -5.16
C HIS A 91 -13.83 -22.08 -4.06
N GLU A 92 -14.33 -22.00 -2.84
CA GLU A 92 -13.79 -22.71 -1.69
C GLU A 92 -14.55 -24.02 -1.45
N LYS A 93 -13.85 -25.01 -0.89
CA LYS A 93 -14.50 -26.24 -0.43
C LYS A 93 -15.34 -25.91 0.81
N PRO A 94 -16.54 -26.52 0.97
CA PRO A 94 -17.28 -26.43 2.21
C PRO A 94 -16.42 -26.88 3.38
N ARG A 95 -16.46 -26.11 4.48
CA ARG A 95 -15.81 -26.46 5.73
C ARG A 95 -16.65 -27.51 6.47
N GLU A 96 -16.03 -28.21 7.41
CA GLU A 96 -16.72 -29.22 8.22
C GLU A 96 -17.79 -28.61 9.15
N ASP A 97 -17.66 -27.33 9.47
CA ASP A 97 -18.52 -26.55 10.35
C ASP A 97 -19.57 -25.70 9.61
N CYS A 98 -19.81 -25.96 8.31
CA CYS A 98 -20.77 -25.22 7.50
C CYS A 98 -22.24 -25.47 7.91
N ASP A 99 -23.04 -24.41 7.92
CA ASP A 99 -24.49 -24.51 8.06
C ASP A 99 -25.13 -25.13 6.80
N GLU A 100 -26.35 -25.69 6.92
CA GLU A 100 -27.06 -26.31 5.78
C GLU A 100 -27.23 -25.35 4.59
N ALA A 101 -27.41 -24.06 4.85
CA ALA A 101 -27.49 -23.02 3.81
C ALA A 101 -26.15 -22.85 3.06
N GLU A 102 -25.01 -23.02 3.73
CA GLU A 102 -23.69 -22.92 3.10
C GLU A 102 -23.34 -24.14 2.25
N LEU A 103 -24.11 -25.23 2.35
CA LEU A 103 -23.99 -26.40 1.48
C LEU A 103 -24.77 -26.23 0.17
N ASP A 104 -25.73 -25.29 0.10
CA ASP A 104 -26.49 -25.03 -1.11
C ASP A 104 -25.61 -24.37 -2.19
N PRO A 105 -25.43 -24.99 -3.37
CA PRO A 105 -24.64 -24.42 -4.46
C PRO A 105 -25.11 -23.02 -4.89
N THR A 106 -26.43 -22.77 -4.85
CA THR A 106 -26.99 -21.48 -5.29
C THR A 106 -26.60 -20.37 -4.33
N TYR A 107 -26.75 -20.62 -3.03
CA TYR A 107 -26.28 -19.71 -1.99
C TYR A 107 -24.79 -19.43 -2.10
N ARG A 108 -23.95 -20.46 -2.22
CA ARG A 108 -22.49 -20.30 -2.33
C ARG A 108 -22.05 -19.45 -3.53
N GLU A 109 -22.76 -19.55 -4.65
CA GLU A 109 -22.49 -18.76 -5.85
C GLU A 109 -22.91 -17.29 -5.70
N SER A 110 -23.84 -17.00 -4.78
CA SER A 110 -24.33 -15.65 -4.49
C SER A 110 -23.45 -14.88 -3.50
N VAL A 111 -22.69 -15.59 -2.65
CA VAL A 111 -21.85 -14.98 -1.62
C VAL A 111 -20.53 -14.53 -2.24
N LYS A 112 -20.32 -13.20 -2.23
CA LYS A 112 -19.09 -12.53 -2.68
C LYS A 112 -18.22 -12.07 -1.51
N CYS A 113 -16.99 -11.68 -1.81
CA CYS A 113 -16.07 -11.11 -0.83
C CYS A 113 -16.63 -9.80 -0.29
N LYS A 114 -16.55 -9.59 1.04
CA LYS A 114 -16.84 -8.29 1.65
C LYS A 114 -15.58 -7.44 1.68
N ILE A 115 -15.58 -6.33 0.94
CA ILE A 115 -14.41 -5.48 0.75
C ILE A 115 -14.48 -4.28 1.72
N PHE A 116 -13.51 -4.23 2.62
CA PHE A 116 -13.30 -3.12 3.56
C PHE A 116 -12.23 -2.17 3.01
N LEU A 117 -12.63 -0.93 2.71
CA LEU A 117 -11.72 0.11 2.23
C LEU A 117 -11.36 1.06 3.37
N GLY A 118 -10.10 1.02 3.78
CA GLY A 118 -9.52 1.92 4.78
C GLY A 118 -8.65 3.01 4.15
N PHE A 119 -8.87 4.28 4.49
CA PHE A 119 -8.01 5.38 4.04
C PHE A 119 -7.87 6.50 5.07
N THR A 120 -6.71 7.16 5.06
CA THR A 120 -6.41 8.33 5.89
C THR A 120 -6.95 9.62 5.25
N SER A 121 -7.20 10.66 6.07
CA SER A 121 -7.79 11.93 5.61
C SER A 121 -7.04 12.61 4.46
N ASN A 122 -5.71 12.54 4.45
CA ASN A 122 -4.89 13.15 3.40
C ASN A 122 -5.17 12.59 1.98
N LEU A 123 -5.68 11.36 1.87
CA LEU A 123 -6.09 10.79 0.58
C LEU A 123 -7.34 11.49 0.04
N VAL A 124 -8.27 11.87 0.93
CA VAL A 124 -9.43 12.69 0.57
C VAL A 124 -9.03 14.14 0.30
N SER A 125 -8.03 14.69 0.99
CA SER A 125 -7.46 16.00 0.64
C SER A 125 -6.91 16.02 -0.79
N SER A 126 -6.33 14.90 -1.24
CA SER A 126 -5.75 14.72 -2.57
C SER A 126 -6.78 14.46 -3.68
N GLY A 127 -6.30 14.23 -4.91
CA GLY A 127 -7.14 13.78 -6.03
C GLY A 127 -7.61 12.32 -5.93
N ILE A 128 -7.04 11.51 -5.03
CA ILE A 128 -7.49 10.12 -4.79
C ILE A 128 -8.94 10.07 -4.31
N ARG A 129 -9.45 11.17 -3.73
CA ARG A 129 -10.86 11.37 -3.42
C ARG A 129 -11.79 10.93 -4.56
N ASP A 130 -11.48 11.28 -5.81
CA ASP A 130 -12.36 10.98 -6.95
C ASP A 130 -12.32 9.48 -7.32
N VAL A 131 -11.18 8.82 -7.09
CA VAL A 131 -11.06 7.36 -7.22
C VAL A 131 -11.91 6.67 -6.15
N ILE A 132 -11.82 7.13 -4.89
CA ILE A 132 -12.64 6.59 -3.80
C ILE A 132 -14.13 6.79 -4.12
N CYS A 133 -14.52 7.99 -4.56
CA CYS A 133 -15.90 8.29 -4.95
C CYS A 133 -16.39 7.33 -6.04
N PHE A 134 -15.58 7.07 -7.08
CA PHE A 134 -15.90 6.10 -8.13
C PHE A 134 -16.12 4.69 -7.56
N LEU A 135 -15.21 4.18 -6.72
CA LEU A 135 -15.33 2.84 -6.14
C LEU A 135 -16.63 2.68 -5.33
N VAL A 136 -16.98 3.71 -4.55
CA VAL A 136 -18.19 3.71 -3.71
C VAL A 136 -19.45 3.85 -4.55
N GLN A 137 -19.45 4.77 -5.51
CA GLN A 137 -20.59 5.02 -6.42
C GLN A 137 -20.96 3.78 -7.23
N HIS A 138 -19.98 2.95 -7.59
CA HIS A 138 -20.17 1.73 -8.37
C HIS A 138 -20.27 0.46 -7.51
N HIS A 139 -20.45 0.59 -6.19
CA HIS A 139 -20.60 -0.53 -5.26
C HIS A 139 -19.44 -1.56 -5.36
N MET A 140 -18.22 -1.08 -5.57
CA MET A 140 -17.01 -1.92 -5.61
C MET A 140 -16.42 -2.18 -4.22
N VAL A 141 -16.96 -1.52 -3.18
CA VAL A 141 -16.58 -1.68 -1.78
C VAL A 141 -17.82 -1.73 -0.91
N ASP A 142 -17.77 -2.51 0.18
CA ASP A 142 -18.92 -2.72 1.08
C ASP A 142 -18.85 -1.86 2.34
N VAL A 143 -17.64 -1.64 2.86
CA VAL A 143 -17.42 -0.94 4.13
C VAL A 143 -16.30 0.07 4.00
N ILE A 144 -16.52 1.29 4.48
CA ILE A 144 -15.51 2.35 4.54
C ILE A 144 -15.09 2.59 5.98
N VAL A 145 -13.78 2.69 6.19
CA VAL A 145 -13.20 3.13 7.45
C VAL A 145 -12.25 4.30 7.18
N THR A 146 -12.55 5.46 7.76
CA THR A 146 -11.71 6.65 7.62
C THR A 146 -11.68 7.49 8.90
N THR A 147 -10.82 8.50 8.94
CA THR A 147 -10.74 9.47 10.03
C THR A 147 -11.70 10.64 9.79
N ALA A 148 -11.96 11.46 10.81
CA ALA A 148 -12.85 12.63 10.70
C ALA A 148 -12.50 13.54 9.50
N GLY A 149 -11.21 13.79 9.28
CA GLY A 149 -10.71 14.55 8.13
C GLY A 149 -11.12 13.97 6.77
N GLY A 150 -11.23 12.64 6.65
CA GLY A 150 -11.68 11.99 5.41
C GLY A 150 -13.16 12.20 5.12
N ILE A 151 -13.97 12.49 6.14
CA ILE A 151 -15.41 12.80 5.98
C ILE A 151 -15.58 14.30 5.72
N GLU A 152 -15.03 15.15 6.61
CA GLU A 152 -15.24 16.60 6.51
C GLU A 152 -14.64 17.19 5.23
N GLU A 153 -13.46 16.74 4.79
CA GLU A 153 -12.84 17.27 3.58
C GLU A 153 -13.56 16.86 2.30
N ASP A 154 -14.22 15.71 2.27
CA ASP A 154 -15.07 15.31 1.14
C ASP A 154 -16.26 16.26 1.01
N LEU A 155 -16.94 16.54 2.13
CA LEU A 155 -18.07 17.49 2.18
C LEU A 155 -17.62 18.91 1.83
N ILE A 156 -16.49 19.36 2.39
CA ILE A 156 -15.93 20.70 2.11
C ILE A 156 -15.63 20.86 0.62
N LYS A 157 -15.13 19.83 -0.06
CA LYS A 157 -14.81 19.88 -1.50
C LYS A 157 -16.03 20.10 -2.39
N CYS A 158 -17.22 19.75 -1.93
CA CYS A 158 -18.48 20.09 -2.61
C CYS A 158 -18.85 21.58 -2.48
N LEU A 159 -18.31 22.28 -1.47
CA LEU A 159 -18.58 23.69 -1.20
C LEU A 159 -17.52 24.62 -1.79
N ALA A 160 -16.24 24.22 -1.73
CA ALA A 160 -15.12 25.01 -2.20
C ALA A 160 -13.90 24.12 -2.51
N PRO A 161 -13.07 24.49 -3.51
CA PRO A 161 -11.94 23.68 -3.94
C PRO A 161 -10.73 23.75 -2.99
N THR A 162 -9.88 22.73 -3.11
CA THR A 162 -8.52 22.66 -2.55
C THR A 162 -7.50 22.93 -3.66
N TYR A 163 -6.40 23.60 -3.34
CA TYR A 163 -5.41 24.06 -4.32
C TYR A 163 -4.06 23.39 -4.14
N ARG A 164 -3.28 23.29 -5.22
CA ARG A 164 -1.87 22.86 -5.16
C ARG A 164 -1.01 23.99 -4.60
N GLY A 165 -0.14 23.64 -3.66
CA GLY A 165 0.91 24.47 -3.07
C GLY A 165 2.24 23.73 -3.04
N ASP A 166 3.03 23.97 -1.98
CA ASP A 166 4.37 23.39 -1.81
C ASP A 166 4.64 23.04 -0.33
N PHE A 167 5.43 21.99 -0.09
CA PHE A 167 5.81 21.55 1.26
C PHE A 167 6.67 22.57 2.01
N SER A 168 7.39 23.43 1.31
CA SER A 168 8.32 24.41 1.86
C SER A 168 7.67 25.76 2.22
N LEU A 169 6.37 25.95 1.93
CA LEU A 169 5.68 27.22 2.21
C LEU A 169 5.72 27.57 3.71
N PRO A 170 6.21 28.78 4.09
CA PRO A 170 6.35 29.17 5.49
C PRO A 170 4.99 29.26 6.21
N GLY A 171 4.84 28.48 7.29
CA GLY A 171 3.59 28.41 8.05
C GLY A 171 3.13 29.77 8.62
N MET A 172 4.07 30.64 9.00
CA MET A 172 3.76 31.99 9.48
C MET A 172 3.05 32.84 8.41
N LEU A 173 3.52 32.78 7.16
CA LEU A 173 2.92 33.52 6.04
C LEU A 173 1.57 32.92 5.63
N LEU A 174 1.44 31.59 5.69
CA LEU A 174 0.17 30.93 5.41
C LEU A 174 -0.88 31.31 6.46
N ARG A 175 -0.50 31.30 7.73
CA ARG A 175 -1.40 31.69 8.83
C ARG A 175 -1.85 33.14 8.72
N SER A 176 -0.94 34.07 8.39
CA SER A 176 -1.31 35.48 8.22
C SER A 176 -2.25 35.73 7.03
N LYS A 177 -2.31 34.78 6.08
CA LYS A 177 -3.22 34.80 4.92
C LYS A 177 -4.46 33.93 5.09
N GLY A 178 -4.65 33.28 6.24
CA GLY A 178 -5.78 32.37 6.45
C GLY A 178 -5.75 31.15 5.51
N LEU A 179 -4.57 30.62 5.21
CA LEU A 179 -4.38 29.43 4.40
C LEU A 179 -3.93 28.26 5.27
N ASN A 180 -4.64 27.14 5.20
CA ASN A 180 -4.29 25.90 5.88
C ASN A 180 -3.51 24.98 4.92
N ARG A 181 -2.43 24.36 5.39
CA ARG A 181 -1.56 23.51 4.57
C ARG A 181 -1.73 22.04 4.91
N ILE A 182 -1.88 21.20 3.88
CA ILE A 182 -1.90 19.75 3.97
C ILE A 182 -0.83 19.20 3.02
N GLY A 183 0.38 18.96 3.51
CA GLY A 183 1.52 18.59 2.66
C GLY A 183 1.86 19.70 1.63
N ASN A 184 1.64 19.41 0.35
CA ASN A 184 1.73 20.36 -0.77
C ASN A 184 0.35 20.84 -1.27
N LEU A 185 -0.68 20.76 -0.44
CA LEU A 185 -2.03 21.26 -0.73
C LEU A 185 -2.36 22.45 0.18
N LEU A 186 -3.24 23.32 -0.30
CA LEU A 186 -3.71 24.52 0.40
C LEU A 186 -5.24 24.55 0.44
N VAL A 187 -5.78 24.76 1.64
CA VAL A 187 -7.21 24.91 1.90
C VAL A 187 -7.44 26.31 2.49
N PRO A 188 -8.10 27.23 1.76
CA PRO A 188 -8.47 28.54 2.32
C PRO A 188 -9.38 28.39 3.54
N ASN A 189 -9.20 29.25 4.54
CA ASN A 189 -10.04 29.18 5.75
C ASN A 189 -11.53 29.44 5.46
N ASP A 190 -11.85 30.18 4.40
CA ASP A 190 -13.21 30.38 3.90
C ASP A 190 -13.95 29.06 3.61
N ASN A 191 -13.23 28.00 3.22
CA ASN A 191 -13.81 26.67 3.04
C ASN A 191 -14.43 26.14 4.34
N TYR A 192 -13.77 26.35 5.48
CA TYR A 192 -14.27 25.95 6.79
C TYR A 192 -15.43 26.84 7.25
N CYS A 193 -15.40 28.14 6.95
CA CYS A 193 -16.53 29.04 7.22
C CYS A 193 -17.79 28.62 6.44
N LYS A 194 -17.63 28.23 5.16
CA LYS A 194 -18.72 27.67 4.35
C LYS A 194 -19.24 26.36 4.92
N PHE A 195 -18.34 25.49 5.38
CA PHE A 195 -18.71 24.23 5.99
C PHE A 195 -19.48 24.41 7.29
N GLU A 196 -19.05 25.32 8.18
CA GLU A 196 -19.78 25.67 9.40
C GLU A 196 -21.20 26.15 9.07
N ASN A 197 -21.34 27.08 8.15
CA ASN A 197 -22.65 27.58 7.72
C ASN A 197 -23.56 26.48 7.14
N TRP A 198 -22.98 25.47 6.49
CA TRP A 198 -23.70 24.34 5.93
C TRP A 198 -24.08 23.28 6.98
N ILE A 199 -23.18 22.96 7.90
CA ILE A 199 -23.36 21.84 8.85
C ILE A 199 -24.17 22.23 10.10
N MET A 200 -24.10 23.49 10.54
CA MET A 200 -24.77 23.93 11.76
C MET A 200 -26.30 23.69 11.74
N PRO A 201 -27.04 24.01 10.66
CA PRO A 201 -28.47 23.69 10.59
C PRO A 201 -28.77 22.20 10.66
N LEU A 202 -27.88 21.34 10.13
CA LEU A 202 -28.03 19.89 10.21
C LEU A 202 -27.86 19.40 11.65
N PHE A 203 -26.91 19.96 12.38
CA PHE A 203 -26.71 19.64 13.80
C PHE A 203 -27.90 20.07 14.67
N ASP A 204 -28.52 21.21 14.38
CA ASP A 204 -29.74 21.63 15.08
C ASP A 204 -30.89 20.65 14.83
N GLN A 205 -31.06 20.19 13.59
CA GLN A 205 -32.05 19.16 13.24
C GLN A 205 -31.77 17.83 13.95
N MET A 206 -30.52 17.35 13.93
CA MET A 206 -30.14 16.10 14.61
C MET A 206 -30.38 16.18 16.12
N LEU A 207 -30.13 17.33 16.74
CA LEU A 207 -30.40 17.54 18.16
C LEU A 207 -31.90 17.48 18.46
N GLN A 208 -32.73 18.06 17.59
CA GLN A 208 -34.19 17.98 17.71
C GLN A 208 -34.67 16.53 17.61
N GLU A 209 -34.27 15.80 16.55
CA GLU A 209 -34.61 14.39 16.32
C GLU A 209 -34.20 13.50 17.49
N GLN A 210 -33.01 13.72 18.06
CA GLN A 210 -32.56 12.99 19.24
C GLN A 210 -33.44 13.26 20.48
N SER A 211 -33.90 14.50 20.63
CA SER A 211 -34.66 14.94 21.80
C SER A 211 -36.14 14.56 21.72
N THR A 212 -36.74 14.52 20.52
CA THR A 212 -38.17 14.25 20.32
C THR A 212 -38.47 12.81 19.93
N ASP A 213 -37.62 12.20 19.09
CA ASP A 213 -37.95 10.95 18.38
C ASP A 213 -37.16 9.75 18.92
N ALA A 214 -36.38 9.95 20.00
CA ALA A 214 -35.50 8.95 20.60
C ALA A 214 -34.50 8.30 19.62
N ILE A 215 -34.20 8.99 18.52
CA ILE A 215 -33.19 8.57 17.54
C ILE A 215 -31.82 8.67 18.21
N THR A 216 -31.11 7.55 18.29
CA THR A 216 -29.73 7.54 18.82
C THR A 216 -28.74 7.65 17.67
N PHE A 217 -28.09 8.80 17.54
CA PHE A 217 -26.94 8.95 16.66
C PHE A 217 -25.69 8.38 17.33
N PHE A 218 -25.11 7.32 16.77
CA PHE A 218 -23.88 6.73 17.28
C PHE A 218 -22.65 7.48 16.72
N PHE A 219 -22.11 8.43 17.49
CA PHE A 219 -20.81 9.04 17.24
C PHE A 219 -19.78 8.53 18.25
N TRP A 220 -18.94 7.58 17.85
CA TRP A 220 -17.85 7.12 18.70
C TRP A 220 -16.59 7.97 18.49
N LEU A 221 -16.47 9.05 19.25
CA LEU A 221 -15.23 9.82 19.36
C LEU A 221 -14.38 9.23 20.49
N LYS A 222 -13.40 8.39 20.14
CA LYS A 222 -12.37 8.00 21.10
C LYS A 222 -11.52 9.22 21.46
N ARG A 223 -11.80 9.85 22.61
CA ARG A 223 -10.84 10.77 23.23
C ARG A 223 -9.56 9.97 23.51
N ARG A 224 -8.44 10.43 22.96
CA ARG A 224 -7.11 10.02 23.41
C ARG A 224 -6.77 10.74 24.71
#